data_AF-A0A2A4CVJ2-F1
#
_entry.id   AF-A0A2A4CVJ2-F1
#
_cell.length_a   1.000
_cell.length_b   1.000
_cell.length_c   1.000
_cell.angle_alpha   90.00
_cell.angle_beta   90.00
_cell.angle_gamma   90.00
#
_symmetry.space_group_name_H-M   'P 1'
#
loop_
_entity.id
_entity.type
_entity.pdbx_description
1 polymer ?
#
loop_
_entity_poly.entity_id
_entity_poly.type
_entity_poly.pdbx_seq_one_letter_code
_entity_poly.pdbx_strand_id
1 'polypeptide(L)'
;MVDPLTRSRALHRLLYLGIAAIVLFLRLLPVNGGASSFPGPDLMLALTFAWVMRRDDYVPALLIVLVYVVEDMVFFRPIGLWPLLVLLATEWLRRREESLRDLPFLFETALIGAVWLAMLVAQRLVLLVTFVEPLPLGLELLRLLMTIAAYPLVVAFSKLAFGLRRAALGEVDAFGNRL
;
A
#
# COMPACT_ATOMS: atom_id res chain seq x y z
N MET A 1 26.24 17.72 10.64
CA MET A 1 26.07 17.62 9.18
C MET A 1 25.14 16.44 8.93
N VAL A 2 23.99 16.64 8.27
CA VAL A 2 23.07 15.54 7.96
C VAL A 2 23.61 14.84 6.72
N ASP A 3 23.85 13.53 6.80
CA ASP A 3 24.35 12.76 5.66
C ASP A 3 23.42 12.90 4.44
N PRO A 4 23.97 13.01 3.22
CA PRO A 4 23.17 13.17 2.00
C PRO A 4 22.18 12.02 1.78
N LEU A 5 22.47 10.83 2.32
CA LEU A 5 21.63 9.64 2.29
C LEU A 5 20.41 9.73 3.22
N THR A 6 20.61 10.28 4.42
CA THR A 6 19.52 10.54 5.38
C THR A 6 18.54 11.56 4.81
N ARG A 7 19.08 12.57 4.10
CA ARG A 7 18.27 13.58 3.40
C ARG A 7 17.45 12.99 2.25
N SER A 8 18.00 12.07 1.46
CA SER A 8 17.25 11.43 0.36
C SER A 8 16.14 10.52 0.87
N ARG A 9 16.37 9.75 1.95
CA ARG A 9 15.31 8.95 2.60
C ARG A 9 14.21 9.82 3.18
N ALA A 10 14.56 10.91 3.86
CA ALA A 10 13.59 11.86 4.40
C ALA A 10 12.71 12.47 3.30
N LEU A 11 13.29 12.83 2.16
CA LEU A 11 12.55 13.35 1.02
C LEU A 11 11.51 12.35 0.49
N HIS A 12 11.88 11.07 0.33
CA HIS A 12 10.94 10.05 -0.14
C HIS A 12 9.86 9.74 0.90
N ARG A 13 10.17 9.78 2.20
CA ARG A 13 9.17 9.66 3.28
C ARG A 13 8.16 10.81 3.24
N LEU A 14 8.64 12.04 3.06
CA LEU A 14 7.79 13.22 2.89
C LEU A 14 6.95 13.13 1.61
N LEU A 15 7.52 12.59 0.54
CA LEU A 15 6.82 12.36 -0.71
C LEU A 15 5.70 11.32 -0.56
N TYR A 16 5.98 10.19 0.10
CA TYR A 16 4.97 9.19 0.44
C TYR A 16 3.84 9.81 1.26
N LEU A 17 4.17 10.57 2.31
CA LEU A 17 3.20 11.29 3.13
C LEU A 17 2.38 12.30 2.32
N GLY A 18 3.02 13.05 1.42
CA GLY A 18 2.35 14.02 0.56
C GLY A 18 1.37 13.34 -0.40
N ILE A 19 1.76 12.25 -1.05
CA ILE A 19 0.87 11.48 -1.93
C ILE A 19 -0.26 10.85 -1.11
N ALA A 20 0.04 10.27 0.06
CA ALA A 20 -0.96 9.72 0.97
C ALA A 20 -1.98 10.80 1.37
N ALA A 21 -1.52 12.01 1.73
CA ALA A 21 -2.39 13.14 2.05
C ALA A 21 -3.25 13.56 0.85
N ILE A 22 -2.68 13.61 -0.37
CA ILE A 22 -3.45 13.89 -1.59
C ILE A 22 -4.51 12.80 -1.83
N VAL A 23 -4.17 11.52 -1.69
CA VAL A 23 -5.11 10.42 -1.86
C VAL A 23 -6.23 10.50 -0.83
N LEU A 24 -5.92 10.79 0.45
CA LEU A 24 -6.92 11.01 1.49
C LEU A 24 -7.82 12.20 1.16
N PHE A 25 -7.23 13.32 0.74
CA PHE A 25 -7.96 14.52 0.35
C PHE A 25 -8.90 14.25 -0.83
N LEU A 26 -8.43 13.57 -1.89
CA LEU A 26 -9.25 13.19 -3.04
C LEU A 26 -10.39 12.25 -2.66
N ARG A 27 -10.19 11.37 -1.67
CA ARG A 27 -11.23 10.48 -1.14
C ARG A 27 -12.22 11.20 -0.20
N LEU A 28 -11.82 12.31 0.40
CA LEU A 28 -12.68 13.19 1.19
C LEU A 28 -13.55 14.10 0.32
N LEU A 29 -13.06 14.43 -0.89
CA LEU A 29 -13.88 15.18 -1.83
C LEU A 29 -15.16 14.39 -2.11
N PRO A 30 -16.34 15.03 -2.06
CA PRO A 30 -17.58 14.41 -2.48
C PRO A 30 -17.60 14.31 -4.01
N VAL A 31 -16.74 13.45 -4.57
CA VAL A 31 -16.67 13.18 -6.02
C VAL A 31 -17.95 12.47 -6.51
N ASN A 32 -18.76 11.97 -5.57
CA ASN A 32 -20.04 11.32 -5.84
C ASN A 32 -21.14 11.96 -4.98
N GLY A 33 -21.73 13.05 -5.46
CA GLY A 33 -22.92 13.68 -4.86
C GLY A 33 -24.19 12.82 -4.90
N GLY A 34 -24.12 11.55 -5.31
CA GLY A 34 -25.23 10.61 -5.26
C GLY A 34 -24.95 9.33 -6.07
N ALA A 35 -25.20 8.18 -5.45
CA ALA A 35 -25.54 6.93 -6.12
C ALA A 35 -24.53 6.27 -7.08
N SER A 36 -23.22 6.29 -6.79
CA SER A 36 -22.34 5.25 -7.34
C SER A 36 -22.31 4.04 -6.39
N SER A 37 -23.12 3.02 -6.68
CA SER A 37 -23.06 1.71 -6.00
C SER A 37 -21.75 0.95 -6.26
N PHE A 38 -20.86 1.53 -7.08
CA PHE A 38 -19.63 0.90 -7.53
C PHE A 38 -18.44 1.40 -6.69
N PRO A 39 -17.77 0.52 -5.94
CA PRO A 39 -16.65 0.91 -5.10
C PRO A 39 -15.42 1.23 -5.98
N GLY A 40 -14.88 2.45 -5.84
CA GLY A 40 -13.61 2.82 -6.46
C GLY A 40 -12.41 2.04 -5.90
N PRO A 41 -11.26 2.03 -6.60
CA PRO A 41 -10.06 1.34 -6.15
C PRO A 41 -9.49 1.97 -4.87
N ASP A 42 -8.84 1.15 -4.05
CA ASP A 42 -8.08 1.61 -2.90
C ASP A 42 -6.64 1.96 -3.29
N LEU A 43 -6.50 3.19 -3.79
CA LEU A 43 -5.24 3.74 -4.26
C LEU A 43 -4.19 3.84 -3.14
N MET A 44 -4.59 3.97 -1.87
CA MET A 44 -3.66 4.06 -0.75
C MET A 44 -2.92 2.73 -0.56
N LEU A 45 -3.67 1.62 -0.57
CA LEU A 45 -3.09 0.29 -0.44
C LEU A 45 -2.24 -0.08 -1.65
N ALA A 46 -2.74 0.19 -2.86
CA ALA A 46 -1.96 -0.03 -4.09
C ALA A 46 -0.63 0.74 -4.07
N LEU A 47 -0.64 2.01 -3.66
CA LEU A 47 0.56 2.83 -3.55
C LEU A 47 1.52 2.26 -2.51
N THR A 48 1.00 1.86 -1.34
CA THR A 48 1.80 1.32 -0.24
C THR A 48 2.51 0.05 -0.67
N PHE A 49 1.81 -0.91 -1.28
CA PHE A 49 2.43 -2.12 -1.82
C PHE A 49 3.42 -1.83 -2.94
N ALA A 50 3.08 -0.90 -3.85
CA ALA A 50 3.96 -0.52 -4.94
C ALA A 50 5.29 0.08 -4.44
N TRP A 51 5.27 0.84 -3.35
CA TRP A 51 6.49 1.43 -2.78
C TRP A 51 7.29 0.39 -1.98
N VAL A 52 6.62 -0.43 -1.17
CA VAL A 52 7.26 -1.52 -0.39
C VAL A 52 7.96 -2.52 -1.32
N MET A 53 7.34 -2.91 -2.44
CA MET A 53 7.94 -3.84 -3.42
C MET A 53 9.13 -3.24 -4.20
N ARG A 54 9.32 -1.91 -4.19
CA ARG A 54 10.37 -1.24 -4.98
C ARG A 54 11.54 -0.76 -4.14
N ARG A 55 11.24 -0.15 -3.00
CA ARG A 55 12.20 0.34 -2.00
C ARG A 55 11.54 0.35 -0.63
N ASP A 56 11.73 -0.74 0.09
CA ASP A 56 11.28 -0.94 1.47
C ASP A 56 11.83 0.15 2.43
N ASP A 57 13.06 0.59 2.21
CA ASP A 57 13.81 1.61 2.93
C ASP A 57 13.10 2.97 3.06
N TYR A 58 12.26 3.31 2.07
CA TYR A 58 11.59 4.61 1.99
C TYR A 58 10.29 4.67 2.78
N VAL A 59 9.70 3.52 3.07
CA VAL A 59 8.41 3.44 3.74
C VAL A 59 8.54 2.53 4.96
N PRO A 60 9.09 3.04 6.08
CA PRO A 60 9.27 2.22 7.28
C PRO A 60 7.91 1.80 7.86
N ALA A 61 7.87 0.63 8.50
CA ALA A 61 6.67 0.07 9.12
C ALA A 61 5.87 1.08 9.95
N LEU A 62 6.55 1.86 10.79
CA LEU A 62 5.94 2.89 11.64
C LEU A 62 5.20 3.96 10.82
N LEU A 63 5.75 4.36 9.67
CA LEU A 63 5.14 5.36 8.79
C LEU A 63 3.84 4.83 8.17
N ILE A 64 3.84 3.56 7.76
CA ILE A 64 2.64 2.89 7.24
C ILE A 64 1.56 2.90 8.31
N VAL A 65 1.86 2.39 9.52
CA VAL A 65 0.89 2.35 10.62
C VAL A 65 0.31 3.74 10.89
N LEU A 66 1.16 4.77 10.98
CA LEU A 66 0.70 6.14 11.24
C LEU A 66 -0.25 6.66 10.15
N VAL A 67 0.06 6.42 8.87
CA VAL A 67 -0.79 6.85 7.75
C VAL A 67 -2.16 6.16 7.79
N TYR A 68 -2.20 4.85 8.02
CA TYR A 68 -3.47 4.12 8.03
C TYR A 68 -4.28 4.37 9.31
N VAL A 69 -3.64 4.63 10.45
CA VAL A 69 -4.36 5.08 11.66
C VAL A 69 -5.00 6.43 11.41
N VAL A 70 -4.30 7.37 10.76
CA VAL A 70 -4.89 8.66 10.36
C VAL A 70 -6.04 8.44 9.37
N GLU A 71 -5.89 7.53 8.41
CA GLU A 71 -6.98 7.16 7.50
C GLU A 71 -8.22 6.68 8.27
N ASP A 72 -8.04 5.76 9.24
CA ASP A 72 -9.16 5.25 10.05
C ASP A 72 -9.87 6.38 10.80
N MET A 73 -9.11 7.31 11.40
CA MET A 73 -9.66 8.46 12.12
C MET A 73 -10.43 9.40 11.19
N VAL A 74 -9.89 9.69 9.99
CA VAL A 74 -10.50 10.60 9.01
C VAL A 74 -11.82 10.04 8.46
N PHE A 75 -11.89 8.73 8.23
CA PHE A 75 -13.09 8.07 7.70
C PHE A 75 -14.01 7.47 8.78
N PHE A 76 -13.75 7.77 10.07
CA PHE A 76 -14.50 7.23 11.21
C PHE A 76 -14.65 5.69 11.16
N ARG A 77 -13.61 4.99 10.70
CA ARG A 77 -13.55 3.53 10.67
C ARG A 77 -13.06 2.99 12.01
N PRO A 78 -13.33 1.70 12.32
CA PRO A 78 -12.78 1.06 13.51
C PRO A 78 -11.24 1.13 13.48
N ILE A 79 -10.66 1.90 14.40
CA ILE A 79 -9.23 2.18 14.41
C ILE A 79 -8.45 0.89 14.70
N GLY A 80 -7.46 0.60 13.87
CA GLY A 80 -6.37 -0.33 14.20
C GLY A 80 -6.44 -1.70 13.52
N LEU A 81 -7.63 -2.21 13.14
CA LEU A 81 -7.72 -3.49 12.43
C LEU A 81 -7.05 -3.41 11.07
N TRP A 82 -7.43 -2.43 10.26
CA TRP A 82 -6.90 -2.24 8.91
C TRP A 82 -5.40 -1.89 8.93
N PRO A 83 -4.91 -0.93 9.73
CA PRO A 83 -3.48 -0.66 9.89
C PRO A 83 -2.66 -1.91 10.26
N LEU A 84 -3.18 -2.76 11.15
CA LEU A 84 -2.50 -4.00 11.55
C LEU A 84 -2.39 -4.99 10.39
N LEU A 85 -3.47 -5.18 9.61
CA LEU A 85 -3.46 -6.06 8.44
C LEU A 85 -2.49 -5.54 7.36
N VAL A 86 -2.49 -4.22 7.12
CA VAL A 86 -1.55 -3.60 6.16
C VAL A 86 -0.11 -3.78 6.64
N LEU A 87 0.15 -3.58 7.93
CA LEU A 87 1.47 -3.82 8.51
C LEU A 87 1.90 -5.27 8.30
N LEU A 88 1.06 -6.25 8.67
CA LEU A 88 1.37 -7.67 8.51
C LEU A 88 1.63 -8.04 7.05
N ALA A 89 0.80 -7.54 6.13
CA ALA A 89 0.97 -7.78 4.70
C ALA A 89 2.28 -7.18 4.17
N THR A 90 2.57 -5.93 4.53
CA THR A 90 3.79 -5.25 4.08
C THR A 90 5.05 -5.88 4.67
N GLU A 91 5.03 -6.32 5.92
CA GLU A 91 6.15 -7.06 6.53
C GLU A 91 6.36 -8.43 5.90
N TRP A 92 5.28 -9.15 5.57
CA TRP A 92 5.38 -10.41 4.84
C TRP A 92 5.98 -10.22 3.45
N LEU A 93 5.61 -9.13 2.77
CA LEU A 93 6.15 -8.74 1.48
C LEU A 93 7.64 -8.37 1.57
N ARG A 94 8.07 -7.58 2.57
CA ARG A 94 9.49 -7.22 2.80
C ARG A 94 10.36 -8.44 3.04
N ARG A 95 9.90 -9.38 3.89
CA ARG A 95 10.65 -10.62 4.18
C ARG A 95 10.86 -11.51 2.96
N ARG A 96 10.13 -11.26 1.88
CA ARG A 96 10.20 -12.03 0.63
C ARG A 96 10.81 -11.22 -0.52
N GLU A 97 11.36 -10.04 -0.26
CA GLU A 97 11.85 -9.15 -1.31
C GLU A 97 12.82 -9.85 -2.28
N GLU A 98 13.82 -10.57 -1.75
CA GLU A 98 14.80 -11.30 -2.56
C GLU A 98 14.13 -12.29 -3.52
N SER A 99 13.16 -13.08 -3.03
CA SER A 99 12.43 -14.05 -3.84
C SER A 99 11.46 -13.41 -4.84
N LEU A 100 11.02 -12.18 -4.58
CA LEU A 100 10.02 -11.46 -5.40
C LEU A 100 10.67 -10.52 -6.43
N ARG A 101 11.98 -10.27 -6.31
CA ARG A 101 12.71 -9.32 -7.16
C ARG A 101 12.74 -9.74 -8.63
N ASP A 102 12.84 -11.03 -8.91
CA ASP A 102 12.88 -11.58 -10.28
C ASP A 102 11.49 -11.95 -10.85
N LEU A 103 10.45 -11.74 -10.05
CA LEU A 103 9.10 -12.11 -10.40
C LEU A 103 8.58 -11.24 -11.57
N PRO A 104 8.09 -11.82 -12.68
CA PRO A 104 7.52 -11.04 -13.77
C PRO A 104 6.34 -10.19 -13.28
N PHE A 105 6.14 -9.03 -13.91
CA PHE A 105 5.15 -8.05 -13.47
C PHE A 105 3.71 -8.60 -13.37
N LEU A 106 3.33 -9.52 -14.26
CA LEU A 106 2.02 -10.20 -14.20
C LEU A 106 1.86 -11.02 -12.91
N PHE A 107 2.90 -11.76 -12.52
CA PHE A 107 2.90 -12.53 -11.27
C PHE A 107 2.98 -11.62 -10.05
N GLU A 108 3.62 -10.45 -10.13
CA GLU A 108 3.62 -9.46 -9.04
C GLU A 108 2.20 -8.99 -8.77
N THR A 109 1.47 -8.65 -9.84
CA THR A 109 0.08 -8.21 -9.75
C THR A 109 -0.81 -9.31 -9.17
N ALA A 110 -0.61 -10.56 -9.60
CA ALA A 110 -1.33 -11.71 -9.06
C ALA A 110 -1.04 -11.95 -7.57
N LEU A 111 0.24 -11.84 -7.16
CA LEU A 111 0.65 -11.96 -5.77
C LEU A 111 0.02 -10.88 -4.90
N ILE A 112 0.05 -9.62 -5.34
CA ILE A 112 -0.57 -8.51 -4.63
C ILE A 112 -2.08 -8.73 -4.50
N GLY A 113 -2.73 -9.23 -5.55
CA GLY A 113 -4.13 -9.64 -5.51
C GLY A 113 -4.40 -10.75 -4.47
N ALA A 114 -3.51 -11.75 -4.39
CA ALA A 114 -3.61 -12.83 -3.40
C ALA A 114 -3.40 -12.34 -1.95
N VAL A 115 -2.42 -11.45 -1.73
CA VAL A 115 -2.18 -10.82 -0.42
C VAL A 115 -3.39 -10.00 0.00
N TRP A 116 -3.98 -9.23 -0.92
CA TRP A 116 -5.21 -8.50 -0.65
C TRP A 116 -6.36 -9.43 -0.28
N LEU A 117 -6.58 -10.48 -1.07
CA LEU A 117 -7.62 -11.45 -0.80
C LEU A 117 -7.46 -12.06 0.60
N ALA A 118 -6.22 -12.39 1.00
CA ALA A 118 -5.92 -12.89 2.33
C ALA A 118 -6.24 -11.86 3.42
N MET A 119 -5.90 -10.58 3.23
CA MET A 119 -6.25 -9.50 4.16
C MET A 119 -7.78 -9.35 4.31
N LEU A 120 -8.52 -9.41 3.19
CA LEU A 120 -9.98 -9.32 3.18
C LEU A 120 -10.62 -10.48 3.94
N VAL A 121 -10.12 -11.70 3.76
CA VAL A 121 -10.56 -12.87 4.54
C VAL A 121 -10.24 -12.68 6.02
N ALA A 122 -9.02 -12.27 6.36
CA ALA A 122 -8.61 -12.04 7.74
C ALA A 122 -9.46 -10.94 8.43
N GLN A 123 -9.71 -9.83 7.74
CA GLN A 123 -10.60 -8.77 8.21
C GLN A 123 -11.99 -9.33 8.53
N ARG A 124 -12.57 -10.10 7.60
CA ARG A 124 -13.90 -10.68 7.81
C ARG A 124 -13.96 -11.66 8.98
N LEU A 125 -12.94 -12.48 9.16
CA LEU A 125 -12.87 -13.39 10.31
C LEU A 125 -12.85 -12.61 11.63
N VAL A 126 -12.08 -11.53 11.70
CA VAL A 126 -12.06 -10.67 12.89
C VAL A 126 -13.41 -10.01 13.11
N LEU A 127 -14.00 -9.41 12.06
CA LEU A 127 -15.32 -8.77 12.14
C LEU A 127 -16.40 -9.75 12.61
N LEU A 128 -16.38 -10.99 12.10
CA LEU A 128 -17.27 -12.07 12.51
C LEU A 128 -17.15 -12.39 14.00
N VAL A 129 -15.92 -12.53 14.52
CA VAL A 129 -15.67 -12.80 15.95
C VAL A 129 -16.09 -11.61 16.83
N THR A 130 -15.94 -10.39 16.33
CA THR A 130 -16.33 -9.17 17.06
C THR A 130 -17.81 -8.81 16.90
N PHE A 131 -18.59 -9.61 16.17
CA PHE A 131 -20.01 -9.34 15.87
C PHE A 131 -20.25 -7.97 15.19
N VAL A 132 -19.29 -7.49 14.40
CA VAL A 132 -19.42 -6.27 13.60
C VAL A 132 -19.86 -6.65 12.19
N GLU A 133 -20.88 -5.97 11.66
CA GLU A 133 -21.38 -6.23 10.31
C GLU A 133 -20.34 -5.85 9.24
N PRO A 134 -19.87 -6.80 8.41
CA PRO A 134 -18.93 -6.52 7.33
C PRO A 134 -19.64 -5.91 6.12
N LEU A 135 -18.87 -5.29 5.22
CA LEU A 135 -19.40 -4.87 3.93
C LEU A 135 -19.85 -6.09 3.10
N PRO A 136 -20.91 -5.96 2.26
CA PRO A 136 -21.36 -7.03 1.39
C PRO A 136 -20.21 -7.63 0.57
N LEU A 137 -20.16 -8.98 0.50
CA LEU A 137 -19.10 -9.72 -0.19
C LEU A 137 -18.83 -9.20 -1.60
N GLY A 138 -19.90 -8.98 -2.38
CA GLY A 138 -19.79 -8.49 -3.75
C GLY A 138 -19.10 -7.13 -3.87
N LEU A 139 -19.34 -6.19 -2.95
CA LEU A 139 -18.72 -4.86 -2.99
C LEU A 139 -17.24 -4.92 -2.64
N GLU A 140 -16.83 -5.75 -1.68
CA GLU A 140 -15.40 -5.89 -1.37
C GLU A 140 -14.64 -6.62 -2.47
N LEU A 141 -15.22 -7.67 -3.07
CA LEU A 141 -14.61 -8.35 -4.21
C LEU A 141 -14.46 -7.42 -5.41
N LEU A 142 -15.45 -6.56 -5.65
CA LEU A 142 -15.39 -5.56 -6.70
C LEU A 142 -14.32 -4.51 -6.43
N ARG A 143 -14.20 -4.03 -5.18
CA ARG A 143 -13.12 -3.13 -4.75
C ARG A 143 -11.75 -3.77 -4.94
N LEU A 144 -11.61 -5.05 -4.59
CA LEU A 144 -10.40 -5.83 -4.81
C LEU A 144 -10.06 -5.89 -6.30
N LEU A 145 -11.02 -6.22 -7.15
CA LEU A 145 -10.81 -6.28 -8.61
C LEU A 145 -10.42 -4.92 -9.18
N MET A 146 -11.12 -3.85 -8.78
CA MET A 146 -10.78 -2.49 -9.19
C MET A 146 -9.37 -2.11 -8.78
N THR A 147 -8.94 -2.56 -7.61
CA THR A 147 -7.61 -2.18 -7.15
C THR A 147 -6.49 -3.03 -7.75
N ILE A 148 -6.75 -4.31 -8.03
CA ILE A 148 -5.84 -5.13 -8.85
C ILE A 148 -5.68 -4.50 -10.23
N ALA A 149 -6.78 -4.04 -10.85
CA ALA A 149 -6.73 -3.35 -12.13
C ALA A 149 -6.01 -1.99 -12.05
N ALA A 150 -6.15 -1.26 -10.95
CA ALA A 150 -5.47 0.02 -10.72
C ALA A 150 -3.98 -0.15 -10.37
N TYR A 151 -3.58 -1.28 -9.80
CA TYR A 151 -2.21 -1.51 -9.32
C TYR A 151 -1.15 -1.27 -10.40
N PRO A 152 -1.25 -1.82 -11.63
CA PRO A 152 -0.33 -1.49 -12.72
C PRO A 152 -0.23 -0.01 -13.07
N LEU A 153 -1.34 0.72 -12.99
CA LEU A 153 -1.35 2.16 -13.24
C LEU A 153 -0.61 2.91 -12.14
N VAL A 154 -0.85 2.55 -10.88
CA VAL A 154 -0.16 3.14 -9.71
C VAL A 154 1.34 2.85 -9.76
N VAL A 155 1.72 1.64 -10.15
CA VAL A 155 3.10 1.22 -10.41
C VAL A 155 3.74 2.08 -11.49
N ALA A 156 3.08 2.20 -12.66
CA ALA A 156 3.59 2.95 -13.80
C ALA A 156 3.73 4.44 -13.43
N PHE A 157 2.73 5.01 -12.78
CA PHE A 157 2.76 6.39 -12.28
C PHE A 157 3.91 6.58 -11.28
N SER A 158 4.09 5.67 -10.33
CA SER A 158 5.17 5.76 -9.34
C SER A 158 6.56 5.70 -9.99
N LYS A 159 6.72 4.88 -11.05
CA LYS A 159 7.96 4.78 -11.82
C LYS A 159 8.22 6.05 -12.65
N LEU A 160 7.19 6.59 -13.31
CA LEU A 160 7.30 7.75 -14.18
C LEU A 160 7.47 9.06 -13.39
N ALA A 161 6.69 9.26 -12.33
CA ALA A 161 6.68 10.49 -11.55
C ALA A 161 7.87 10.58 -10.59
N PHE A 162 8.31 9.46 -10.01
CA PHE A 162 9.30 9.47 -8.92
C PHE A 162 10.56 8.66 -9.23
N GLY A 163 10.67 8.08 -10.42
CA GLY A 163 11.86 7.33 -10.84
C GLY A 163 12.12 6.07 -10.01
N LEU A 164 11.13 5.59 -9.26
CA LEU A 164 11.24 4.41 -8.41
C LEU A 164 11.50 3.16 -9.28
N ARG A 165 12.75 2.68 -9.24
CA ARG A 165 13.17 1.42 -9.86
C ARG A 165 13.37 0.39 -8.74
N ARG A 166 13.10 -0.88 -9.03
CA ARG A 166 13.55 -1.99 -8.17
C ARG A 166 15.08 -1.95 -8.13
N ALA A 167 15.69 -2.16 -6.97
CA ALA A 167 17.14 -2.28 -6.85
C ALA A 167 17.63 -3.47 -7.69
N ALA A 168 18.68 -3.27 -8.50
CA ALA A 168 19.24 -4.31 -9.35
C ALA A 168 20.19 -5.24 -8.56
N LEU A 169 20.31 -6.50 -9.00
CA LEU A 169 21.18 -7.50 -8.35
C LEU A 169 22.64 -6.98 -8.30
N GLY A 170 23.18 -6.81 -7.09
CA GLY A 170 24.53 -6.26 -6.89
C GLY A 170 24.61 -4.73 -6.80
N GLU A 171 23.49 -4.01 -6.83
CA GLU A 171 23.45 -2.65 -6.30
C GLU A 171 23.70 -2.72 -4.80
N VAL A 172 24.91 -2.34 -4.43
CA VAL A 172 25.23 -2.01 -3.06
C VAL A 172 24.36 -0.82 -2.66
N ASP A 173 23.64 -0.93 -1.54
CA ASP A 173 23.06 0.26 -0.91
C ASP A 173 24.18 1.30 -0.77
N ALA A 174 23.87 2.58 -0.64
CA ALA A 174 24.88 3.63 -0.54
C ALA A 174 25.86 3.47 0.66
N PHE A 175 25.64 2.43 1.48
CA PHE A 175 26.48 1.94 2.59
C PHE A 175 27.38 0.74 2.25
N GLY A 176 27.44 0.26 1.01
CA GLY A 176 28.30 -0.87 0.63
C GLY A 176 27.81 -2.24 1.09
N ASN A 177 26.56 -2.33 1.59
CA ASN A 177 25.91 -3.59 1.91
C ASN A 177 25.22 -4.16 0.67
N ARG A 178 25.43 -5.46 0.41
CA ARG A 178 24.76 -6.17 -0.68
C ARG A 178 23.27 -6.30 -0.35
N LEU A 179 22.43 -5.76 -1.23
CA LEU A 179 20.98 -5.94 -1.27
C LEU A 179 20.58 -7.09 -2.19
#